data_AF-A0A8D8MKJ6-F1
#
_entry.id   AF-A0A8D8MKJ6-F1
#
_cell.length_a   1.000
_cell.length_b   1.000
_cell.length_c   1.000
_cell.angle_alpha   90.00
_cell.angle_beta   90.00
_cell.angle_gamma   90.00
#
_symmetry.space_group_name_H-M   'P 1'
#
loop_
_entity.id
_entity.type
_entity.pdbx_description
1 polymer ?
#
loop_
_entity_poly.entity_id
_entity_poly.type
_entity_poly.pdbx_seq_one_letter_code
_entity_poly.pdbx_strand_id
1 'polypeptide(L)'
;FFIERYFCGSDAKSISVCAFFGRFNRDNTTVEMSFRTLLLNSLDLLPIDVPDLLYLIGLYVDVIGITVLPGHAYVVVASHRQACRAVTELEGRFFQTPNGDFVPLLLSIVKSRSGKPYTKKLPPVRNRPDLVQPLWQFVVGNIDRDTDFRSVLKLFAPFGTVCWSSRHVYGTYGAVIVKTSAHWKQVLDALRGTTLAGHRLRIAICKHVVRSRELPEPVGLMPRGTPWDSRGEKNNGYEVLYQNMKYGLSATKELAEYFRERSNLEEYNSKLLTKLANKAGSGGGGTFSPLWIILKSTTERLSELHAAKVQKLSELVKNITKYAEELHKKHKTVKEEESGTQDAVQAMKDSTAAVAKAKDVYNARLQELEKARKDSSTKETEKAETKLRKQQDEYKALVEKHNIIKQEF
;
A
#
# COMPACT_ATOMS: atom_id res chain seq x y z
N PHE A 1 -16.56 9.74 -7.43
CA PHE A 1 -17.83 9.73 -6.70
C PHE A 1 -18.22 8.33 -6.20
N PHE A 2 -18.06 7.27 -7.02
CA PHE A 2 -18.26 5.85 -6.66
C PHE A 2 -17.39 5.32 -5.48
N ILE A 3 -16.07 5.62 -5.50
CA ILE A 3 -15.12 5.05 -4.52
C ILE A 3 -15.28 5.67 -3.11
N GLU A 4 -15.58 6.96 -3.01
CA GLU A 4 -15.69 7.63 -1.70
C GLU A 4 -16.98 7.33 -0.95
N ARG A 5 -18.10 7.05 -1.64
CA ARG A 5 -19.39 6.81 -0.97
C ARG A 5 -19.59 5.37 -0.47
N TYR A 6 -19.03 4.38 -1.15
CA TYR A 6 -19.29 2.96 -0.82
C TYR A 6 -18.10 2.21 -0.23
N PHE A 7 -16.86 2.58 -0.56
CA PHE A 7 -15.67 1.92 -0.01
C PHE A 7 -15.10 2.63 1.23
N CYS A 8 -15.43 3.90 1.47
CA CYS A 8 -14.96 4.64 2.64
C CYS A 8 -15.82 4.44 3.90
N GLY A 9 -17.02 3.84 3.75
CA GLY A 9 -17.94 3.56 4.86
C GLY A 9 -17.61 2.32 5.70
N SER A 10 -16.63 1.51 5.30
CA SER A 10 -16.34 0.20 5.92
C SER A 10 -15.12 0.18 6.86
N ASP A 11 -14.42 1.32 7.04
CA ASP A 11 -13.10 1.33 7.72
C ASP A 11 -13.08 1.81 9.18
N ALA A 12 -14.23 2.12 9.79
CA ALA A 12 -14.25 2.45 11.23
C ALA A 12 -14.47 1.21 12.14
N LYS A 13 -15.23 0.21 11.68
CA LYS A 13 -15.54 -1.00 12.48
C LYS A 13 -14.48 -2.10 12.35
N SER A 14 -13.85 -2.25 11.18
CA SER A 14 -12.77 -3.24 10.96
C SER A 14 -11.52 -2.93 11.81
N ILE A 15 -11.22 -1.66 12.03
CA ILE A 15 -10.12 -1.21 12.91
C ILE A 15 -10.48 -1.43 14.40
N SER A 16 -11.76 -1.36 14.76
CA SER A 16 -12.20 -1.57 16.16
C SER A 16 -12.11 -3.03 16.62
N VAL A 17 -12.17 -4.01 15.72
CA VAL A 17 -12.02 -5.43 16.07
C VAL A 17 -10.55 -5.77 16.37
N CYS A 18 -9.60 -5.11 15.70
CA CYS A 18 -8.17 -5.22 16.02
C CYS A 18 -7.77 -4.44 17.28
N ALA A 19 -8.49 -3.38 17.64
CA ALA A 19 -8.19 -2.54 18.80
C ALA A 19 -8.56 -3.17 20.17
N PHE A 20 -9.38 -4.23 20.20
CA PHE A 20 -9.87 -4.83 21.46
C PHE A 20 -8.89 -5.81 22.13
N PHE A 21 -7.81 -6.23 21.44
CA PHE A 21 -6.81 -7.18 21.99
C PHE A 21 -5.53 -6.50 22.48
N GLY A 22 -5.66 -5.29 23.03
CA GLY A 22 -4.69 -4.78 23.99
C GLY A 22 -4.87 -5.47 25.36
N ARG A 23 -3.82 -6.17 25.80
CA ARG A 23 -3.66 -6.86 27.11
C ARG A 23 -4.33 -8.24 27.25
N PHE A 24 -3.58 -9.29 26.93
CA PHE A 24 -3.46 -10.48 27.77
C PHE A 24 -2.15 -11.19 27.42
N ASN A 25 -1.10 -11.00 28.23
CA ASN A 25 -0.05 -12.01 28.36
C ASN A 25 0.70 -11.84 29.70
N ARG A 26 0.31 -12.70 30.65
CA ARG A 26 1.01 -13.17 31.85
C ARG A 26 0.43 -14.58 32.02
N ASP A 27 1.15 -15.69 32.05
CA ASP A 27 2.57 -15.98 32.04
C ASP A 27 2.73 -17.33 31.31
N ASN A 28 3.74 -17.46 30.45
CA ASN A 28 4.41 -18.75 30.27
C ASN A 28 5.85 -18.51 29.81
N THR A 29 6.75 -19.08 30.59
CA THR A 29 8.20 -18.88 30.62
C THR A 29 8.88 -19.61 29.46
N THR A 30 8.93 -18.95 28.31
CA THR A 30 10.08 -18.92 27.38
C THR A 30 9.81 -17.76 26.43
N VAL A 31 10.44 -16.62 26.70
CA VAL A 31 10.41 -15.47 25.78
C VAL A 31 11.21 -15.88 24.54
N GLU A 32 10.54 -16.39 23.50
CA GLU A 32 11.05 -16.23 22.14
C GLU A 32 11.15 -14.72 21.92
N MET A 33 12.35 -14.16 22.13
CA MET A 33 12.67 -12.80 21.75
C MET A 33 12.50 -12.74 20.23
N SER A 34 11.34 -12.31 19.76
CA SER A 34 11.07 -12.19 18.33
C SER A 34 11.79 -10.96 17.77
N PHE A 35 13.12 -11.03 17.72
CA PHE A 35 13.94 -10.02 17.07
C PHE A 35 13.57 -9.93 15.58
N ARG A 36 13.80 -8.74 15.02
CA ARG A 36 13.60 -8.48 13.59
C ARG A 36 14.86 -7.87 13.00
N THR A 37 15.06 -8.12 11.72
CA THR A 37 16.21 -7.62 11.00
C THR A 37 15.76 -6.52 10.05
N LEU A 38 16.39 -5.36 10.17
CA LEU A 38 16.30 -4.27 9.22
C LEU A 38 17.41 -4.47 8.18
N LEU A 39 17.04 -4.42 6.91
CA LEU A 39 17.97 -4.39 5.79
C LEU A 39 18.11 -2.94 5.32
N LEU A 40 19.35 -2.44 5.39
CA LEU A 40 19.77 -1.23 4.74
C LEU A 40 20.39 -1.58 3.39
N ASN A 41 19.87 -0.98 2.33
CA ASN A 41 20.43 -1.10 0.99
C ASN A 41 21.30 0.11 0.66
N SER A 42 22.28 -0.09 -0.23
CA SER A 42 23.10 0.98 -0.79
C SER A 42 23.92 1.76 0.24
N LEU A 43 24.45 1.08 1.26
CA LEU A 43 25.28 1.70 2.31
C LEU A 43 26.49 2.44 1.71
N ASP A 44 27.11 1.88 0.67
CA ASP A 44 28.31 2.45 0.02
C ASP A 44 28.06 3.82 -0.64
N LEU A 45 26.80 4.20 -0.87
CA LEU A 45 26.42 5.49 -1.46
C LEU A 45 26.14 6.56 -0.40
N LEU A 46 26.05 6.18 0.88
CA LEU A 46 25.71 7.09 1.95
C LEU A 46 26.98 7.69 2.58
N PRO A 47 26.97 8.98 2.93
CA PRO A 47 28.10 9.64 3.60
C PRO A 47 28.11 9.33 5.12
N ILE A 48 27.76 8.11 5.52
CA ILE A 48 27.73 7.66 6.91
C ILE A 48 28.39 6.29 7.05
N ASP A 49 29.13 6.10 8.13
CA ASP A 49 29.75 4.82 8.48
C ASP A 49 28.89 4.01 9.46
N VAL A 50 29.38 2.84 9.86
CA VAL A 50 28.66 1.93 10.75
C VAL A 50 28.38 2.55 12.13
N PRO A 51 29.34 3.20 12.82
CA PRO A 51 29.07 3.98 14.04
C PRO A 51 27.97 5.04 13.88
N ASP A 52 27.98 5.78 12.77
CA ASP A 52 26.98 6.81 12.49
C ASP A 52 25.58 6.19 12.25
N LEU A 53 25.51 5.05 11.57
CA LEU A 53 24.27 4.29 11.36
C LEU A 53 23.68 3.77 12.67
N LEU A 54 24.53 3.27 13.57
CA LEU A 54 24.11 2.80 14.90
C LEU A 54 23.59 3.95 15.75
N TYR A 55 24.21 5.12 15.67
CA TYR A 55 23.70 6.33 16.32
C TYR A 55 22.30 6.68 15.80
N LEU A 56 22.16 6.79 14.47
CA LEU A 56 20.91 7.19 13.83
C LEU A 56 19.75 6.24 14.13
N ILE A 57 19.98 4.93 14.04
CA ILE A 57 18.96 3.91 14.36
C ILE A 57 18.68 3.89 15.87
N GLY A 58 19.73 4.01 16.69
CA GLY A 58 19.66 4.05 18.15
C GLY A 58 18.83 5.20 18.71
N LEU A 59 18.61 6.29 17.95
CA LEU A 59 17.70 7.36 18.35
C LEU A 59 16.24 6.89 18.50
N TYR A 60 15.84 5.82 17.82
CA TYR A 60 14.44 5.38 17.74
C TYR A 60 14.19 3.97 18.29
N VAL A 61 15.21 3.11 18.28
CA VAL A 61 15.08 1.68 18.60
C VAL A 61 16.30 1.11 19.32
N ASP A 62 16.12 -0.01 20.00
CA ASP A 62 17.20 -0.74 20.66
C ASP A 62 17.87 -1.68 19.66
N VAL A 63 19.11 -1.36 19.29
CA VAL A 63 19.93 -2.17 18.39
C VAL A 63 20.61 -3.29 19.18
N ILE A 64 20.37 -4.53 18.77
CA ILE A 64 20.92 -5.74 19.39
C ILE A 64 22.17 -6.23 18.67
N GLY A 65 22.24 -6.03 17.36
CA GLY A 65 23.37 -6.50 16.55
C GLY A 65 23.40 -5.88 15.17
N ILE A 66 24.57 -5.93 14.54
CA ILE A 66 24.75 -5.48 13.17
C ILE A 66 25.69 -6.42 12.40
N THR A 67 25.31 -6.73 11.17
CA THR A 67 26.14 -7.45 10.20
C THR A 67 26.24 -6.59 8.95
N VAL A 68 27.47 -6.26 8.55
CA VAL A 68 27.73 -5.43 7.37
C VAL A 68 28.31 -6.30 6.28
N LEU A 69 27.72 -6.20 5.09
CA LEU A 69 28.20 -6.80 3.84
C LEU A 69 28.47 -5.65 2.84
N PRO A 70 29.23 -5.90 1.76
CA PRO A 70 29.41 -4.90 0.70
C PRO A 70 28.05 -4.35 0.23
N GLY A 71 27.88 -3.04 0.29
CA GLY A 71 26.65 -2.34 -0.09
C GLY A 71 25.44 -2.51 0.83
N HIS A 72 25.50 -3.33 1.88
CA HIS A 72 24.32 -3.70 2.68
C HIS A 72 24.61 -3.79 4.18
N ALA A 73 23.65 -3.37 5.02
CA ALA A 73 23.72 -3.57 6.47
C ALA A 73 22.48 -4.29 6.98
N TYR A 74 22.67 -5.30 7.83
CA TYR A 74 21.62 -6.01 8.53
C TYR A 74 21.66 -5.62 10.00
N VAL A 75 20.66 -4.89 10.46
CA VAL A 75 20.56 -4.40 11.84
C VAL A 75 19.47 -5.18 12.57
N VAL A 76 19.84 -5.86 13.65
CA VAL A 76 18.91 -6.65 14.47
C VAL A 76 18.35 -5.75 15.57
N VAL A 77 17.02 -5.70 15.68
CA VAL A 77 16.29 -4.91 16.68
C VAL A 77 15.41 -5.79 17.57
N ALA A 78 15.12 -5.31 18.77
CA ALA A 78 14.51 -6.09 19.84
C ALA A 78 13.08 -6.58 19.57
N SER A 79 12.32 -5.87 18.73
CA SER A 79 10.94 -6.26 18.43
C SER A 79 10.47 -5.79 17.06
N HIS A 80 9.40 -6.42 16.58
CA HIS A 80 8.72 -5.97 15.37
C HIS A 80 8.18 -4.53 15.47
N ARG A 81 7.67 -4.12 16.64
CA ARG A 81 7.20 -2.75 16.88
C ARG A 81 8.34 -1.73 16.70
N GLN A 82 9.52 -2.06 17.21
CA GLN A 82 10.71 -1.24 17.00
C GLN A 82 11.12 -1.22 15.53
N ALA A 83 11.13 -2.35 14.84
CA ALA A 83 11.43 -2.40 13.40
C ALA A 83 10.50 -1.48 12.58
N CYS A 84 9.18 -1.51 12.84
CA CYS A 84 8.22 -0.63 12.17
C CYS A 84 8.46 0.85 12.50
N ARG A 85 8.85 1.16 13.74
CA ARG A 85 9.22 2.52 14.14
C ARG A 85 10.46 3.00 13.39
N ALA A 86 11.53 2.20 13.33
CA ALA A 86 12.74 2.53 12.59
C ALA A 86 12.43 2.84 11.12
N VAL A 87 11.64 2.00 10.44
CA VAL A 87 11.23 2.26 9.05
C VAL A 87 10.43 3.55 8.94
N THR A 88 9.42 3.76 9.79
CA THR A 88 8.57 4.96 9.73
C THR A 88 9.37 6.25 9.91
N GLU A 89 10.37 6.22 10.79
CA GLU A 89 11.15 7.39 11.17
C GLU A 89 12.31 7.64 10.20
N LEU A 90 12.94 6.60 9.64
CA LEU A 90 14.22 6.70 8.93
C LEU A 90 14.15 6.47 7.42
N GLU A 91 13.20 5.66 6.94
CA GLU A 91 13.09 5.32 5.53
C GLU A 91 12.77 6.55 4.68
N GLY A 92 13.59 6.81 3.66
CA GLY A 92 13.44 7.96 2.77
C GLY A 92 14.06 9.25 3.28
N ARG A 93 14.82 9.22 4.39
CA ARG A 93 15.67 10.33 4.80
C ARG A 93 16.81 10.51 3.81
N PHE A 94 17.05 11.74 3.36
CA PHE A 94 18.15 12.04 2.46
C PHE A 94 19.41 12.45 3.20
N PHE A 95 20.55 12.14 2.59
CA PHE A 95 21.87 12.57 3.02
C PHE A 95 22.53 13.35 1.89
N GLN A 96 23.14 14.47 2.22
CA GLN A 96 23.91 15.26 1.27
C GLN A 96 25.33 14.69 1.19
N THR A 97 25.76 14.29 0.00
CA THR A 97 27.13 13.81 -0.24
C THR A 97 28.10 15.01 -0.31
N PRO A 98 29.42 14.79 -0.15
CA PRO A 98 30.41 15.85 -0.33
C PRO A 98 30.36 16.52 -1.71
N ASN A 99 29.86 15.81 -2.72
CA ASN A 99 29.71 16.31 -4.09
C ASN A 99 28.43 17.13 -4.29
N GLY A 100 27.61 17.30 -3.25
CA GLY A 100 26.35 18.06 -3.29
C GLY A 100 25.14 17.26 -3.77
N ASP A 101 25.29 15.97 -4.07
CA ASP A 101 24.17 15.08 -4.40
C ASP A 101 23.38 14.68 -3.15
N PHE A 102 22.11 14.30 -3.33
CA PHE A 102 21.25 13.80 -2.26
C PHE A 102 20.94 12.31 -2.45
N VAL A 103 21.22 11.49 -1.44
CA VAL A 103 21.02 10.03 -1.46
C VAL A 103 20.05 9.61 -0.36
N PRO A 104 18.99 8.83 -0.67
CA PRO A 104 18.00 8.39 0.31
C PRO A 104 18.49 7.18 1.09
N LEU A 105 18.05 7.10 2.35
CA LEU A 105 18.20 5.95 3.22
C LEU A 105 17.09 4.93 2.90
N LEU A 106 17.49 3.79 2.32
CA LEU A 106 16.56 2.73 1.95
C LEU A 106 16.58 1.63 3.00
N LEU A 107 15.53 1.60 3.83
CA LEU A 107 15.40 0.70 4.98
C LEU A 107 14.15 -0.17 4.84
N SER A 108 14.28 -1.49 5.01
CA SER A 108 13.16 -2.43 4.94
C SER A 108 13.23 -3.50 6.03
N ILE A 109 12.07 -4.06 6.41
CA ILE A 109 12.00 -5.17 7.37
C ILE A 109 12.10 -6.48 6.58
N VAL A 110 13.08 -7.32 6.93
CA VAL A 110 13.25 -8.64 6.32
C VAL A 110 12.93 -9.76 7.31
N LYS A 111 12.44 -10.90 6.79
CA LYS A 111 12.26 -12.11 7.60
C LYS A 111 13.62 -12.56 8.10
N SER A 112 13.73 -12.79 9.40
CA SER A 112 14.95 -13.35 9.99
C SER A 112 15.24 -14.70 9.32
N ARG A 113 16.44 -14.88 8.76
CA ARG A 113 16.91 -16.24 8.43
C ARG A 113 16.97 -17.00 9.76
N SER A 114 16.39 -18.19 9.79
CA SER A 114 16.41 -19.09 10.95
C SER A 114 17.85 -19.34 11.39
N GLY A 115 18.26 -18.71 12.49
CA GLY A 115 19.61 -18.79 13.02
C GLY A 115 19.79 -17.78 14.16
N LYS A 116 20.56 -18.15 15.19
CA LYS A 116 20.89 -17.26 16.31
C LYS A 116 21.45 -15.94 15.77
N PRO A 117 21.09 -14.77 16.34
CA PRO A 117 21.65 -13.50 15.92
C PRO A 117 23.18 -13.58 16.08
N TYR A 118 23.91 -13.38 15.00
CA TYR A 118 25.37 -13.34 15.05
C TYR A 118 25.76 -12.01 15.72
N THR A 119 25.88 -12.03 17.05
CA THR A 119 26.24 -10.86 17.84
C THR A 119 27.74 -10.64 17.77
N LYS A 120 28.22 -9.94 16.73
CA LYS A 120 29.48 -9.21 16.88
C LYS A 120 29.25 -8.11 17.93
N LYS A 121 30.19 -7.92 18.86
CA LYS A 121 30.18 -6.82 19.82
C LYS A 121 29.89 -5.52 19.04
N LEU A 122 28.85 -4.80 19.44
CA LEU A 122 28.46 -3.58 18.73
C LEU A 122 29.66 -2.61 18.71
N PRO A 123 30.00 -2.06 17.53
CA PRO A 123 30.96 -0.97 17.43
C PRO A 123 30.57 0.19 18.37
N PRO A 124 31.55 0.95 18.88
CA PRO A 124 31.26 2.14 19.65
C PRO A 124 30.43 3.11 18.81
N VAL A 125 29.35 3.63 19.39
CA VAL A 125 28.46 4.60 18.74
C VAL A 125 29.12 5.97 18.75
N ARG A 126 29.26 6.60 17.59
CA ARG A 126 29.78 7.97 17.46
C ARG A 126 28.62 8.97 17.63
N ASN A 127 28.79 9.96 18.49
CA ASN A 127 27.77 11.01 18.63
C ASN A 127 27.79 11.94 17.41
N ARG A 128 26.65 12.05 16.72
CA ARG A 128 26.48 12.83 15.48
C ARG A 128 25.22 13.71 15.54
N PRO A 129 25.22 14.77 16.38
CA PRO A 129 24.04 15.61 16.57
C PRO A 129 23.57 16.30 15.28
N ASP A 130 24.46 16.46 14.29
CA ASP A 130 24.15 16.96 12.96
C ASP A 130 23.15 16.09 12.19
N LEU A 131 23.08 14.78 12.49
CA LEU A 131 22.17 13.82 11.86
C LEU A 131 20.76 13.80 12.48
N VAL A 132 20.53 14.58 13.54
CA VAL A 132 19.23 14.64 14.25
C VAL A 132 18.15 15.30 13.38
N GLN A 133 18.52 16.29 12.56
CA GLN A 133 17.59 16.97 11.65
C GLN A 133 17.56 16.28 10.29
N PRO A 134 16.48 15.52 9.97
CA PRO A 134 16.38 14.85 8.69
C PRO A 134 16.19 15.82 7.52
N LEU A 135 16.70 15.40 6.36
CA LEU A 135 16.33 15.94 5.06
C LEU A 135 15.21 15.08 4.47
N TRP A 136 14.08 15.68 4.16
CA TRP A 136 12.95 15.01 3.53
C TRP A 136 12.67 15.60 2.16
N GLN A 137 12.47 14.75 1.17
CA GLN A 137 12.05 15.16 -0.16
C GLN A 137 10.52 15.10 -0.27
N PHE A 138 9.92 16.17 -0.75
CA PHE A 138 8.51 16.28 -1.07
C PHE A 138 8.33 16.54 -2.56
N VAL A 139 7.38 15.83 -3.18
CA VAL A 139 6.92 16.11 -4.54
C VAL A 139 5.64 16.93 -4.43
N VAL A 140 5.60 18.03 -5.17
CA VAL A 140 4.45 18.92 -5.27
C VAL A 140 3.91 18.82 -6.69
N GLY A 141 2.64 18.48 -6.84
CA GLY A 141 1.93 18.40 -8.12
C GLY A 141 0.70 19.28 -8.15
N ASN A 142 0.08 19.37 -9.34
CA ASN A 142 -1.04 20.27 -9.63
C ASN A 142 -0.70 21.74 -9.40
N ILE A 143 0.53 22.12 -9.73
CA ILE A 143 1.00 23.51 -9.73
C ILE A 143 0.50 24.14 -11.03
N ASP A 144 -0.01 25.37 -10.94
CA ASP A 144 -0.34 26.16 -12.11
C ASP A 144 0.93 26.52 -12.92
N ARG A 145 0.84 26.53 -14.26
CA ARG A 145 2.03 26.70 -15.13
C ARG A 145 2.65 28.08 -14.98
N ASP A 146 1.82 29.10 -14.78
CA ASP A 146 2.24 30.51 -14.73
C ASP A 146 2.68 30.93 -13.33
N THR A 147 2.33 30.13 -12.31
CA THR A 147 2.74 30.36 -10.93
C THR A 147 4.25 30.18 -10.74
N ASP A 148 4.92 31.16 -10.14
CA ASP A 148 6.35 31.05 -9.77
C ASP A 148 6.55 29.97 -8.70
N PHE A 149 7.52 29.07 -8.93
CA PHE A 149 7.82 27.98 -8.01
C PHE A 149 8.33 28.49 -6.66
N ARG A 150 8.89 29.71 -6.59
CA ARG A 150 9.25 30.35 -5.30
C ARG A 150 8.06 30.47 -4.35
N SER A 151 6.84 30.67 -4.87
CA SER A 151 5.62 30.71 -4.07
C SER A 151 5.32 29.35 -3.43
N VAL A 152 5.63 28.25 -4.12
CA VAL A 152 5.54 26.89 -3.56
C VAL A 152 6.60 26.70 -2.47
N LEU A 153 7.83 27.18 -2.68
CA LEU A 153 8.91 27.06 -1.68
C LEU A 153 8.58 27.79 -0.37
N LYS A 154 7.91 28.94 -0.44
CA LYS A 154 7.47 29.70 0.74
C LYS A 154 6.52 28.91 1.64
N LEU A 155 5.75 27.96 1.10
CA LEU A 155 4.88 27.09 1.89
C LEU A 155 5.66 26.16 2.82
N PHE A 156 6.91 25.81 2.47
CA PHE A 156 7.75 24.93 3.27
C PHE A 156 8.59 25.68 4.33
N ALA A 157 8.73 27.00 4.21
CA ALA A 157 9.54 27.82 5.11
C ALA A 157 9.15 27.73 6.60
N PRO A 158 7.85 27.62 6.98
CA PRO A 158 7.47 27.44 8.39
C PRO A 158 7.94 26.12 9.00
N PHE A 159 8.20 25.11 8.18
CA PHE A 159 8.55 23.77 8.64
C PHE A 159 10.06 23.53 8.69
N GLY A 160 10.86 24.33 7.98
CA GLY A 160 12.30 24.15 7.96
C GLY A 160 13.00 24.91 6.84
N THR A 161 14.26 24.56 6.62
CA THR A 161 15.08 25.20 5.58
C THR A 161 15.01 24.39 4.29
N VAL A 162 14.64 25.04 3.19
CA VAL A 162 14.67 24.43 1.85
C VAL A 162 16.13 24.31 1.41
N CYS A 163 16.64 23.09 1.26
CA CYS A 163 18.03 22.82 0.87
C CYS A 163 18.18 22.61 -0.63
N TRP A 164 17.12 22.13 -1.30
CA TRP A 164 17.13 21.90 -2.73
C TRP A 164 15.70 21.98 -3.27
N SER A 165 15.57 22.41 -4.52
CA SER A 165 14.29 22.41 -5.20
C SER A 165 14.47 22.30 -6.71
N SER A 166 13.53 21.65 -7.39
CA SER A 166 13.50 21.56 -8.84
C SER A 166 12.07 21.61 -9.34
N ARG A 167 11.83 22.41 -10.37
CA ARG A 167 10.56 22.41 -11.10
C ARG A 167 10.68 21.49 -12.31
N HIS A 168 9.64 20.73 -12.63
CA HIS A 168 9.61 19.96 -13.86
C HIS A 168 9.42 20.86 -15.09
N VAL A 169 9.90 20.40 -16.25
CA VAL A 169 9.81 21.10 -17.55
C VAL A 169 8.36 21.44 -17.93
N TYR A 170 7.40 20.58 -17.60
CA TYR A 170 5.97 20.82 -17.85
C TYR A 170 5.33 21.87 -16.92
N GLY A 171 6.04 22.32 -15.89
CA GLY A 171 5.60 23.37 -14.98
C GLY A 171 4.54 22.98 -13.94
N THR A 172 3.91 21.80 -14.08
CA THR A 172 2.77 21.36 -13.27
C THR A 172 3.14 20.55 -12.02
N TYR A 173 4.42 20.23 -11.85
CA TYR A 173 4.96 19.56 -10.68
C TYR A 173 6.42 19.95 -10.43
N GLY A 174 6.91 19.65 -9.23
CA GLY A 174 8.28 19.88 -8.80
C GLY A 174 8.60 19.08 -7.54
N ALA A 175 9.85 19.15 -7.10
CA ALA A 175 10.31 18.52 -5.88
C ALA A 175 11.07 19.53 -5.01
N VAL A 176 10.98 19.35 -3.69
CA VAL A 176 11.59 20.21 -2.68
C VAL A 176 12.20 19.31 -1.60
N ILE A 177 13.47 19.54 -1.25
CA ILE A 177 14.10 18.90 -0.09
C ILE A 177 14.16 19.92 1.04
N VAL A 178 13.63 19.53 2.19
CA VAL A 178 13.54 20.39 3.39
C VAL A 178 14.31 19.75 4.53
N LYS A 179 15.22 20.50 5.13
CA LYS A 179 15.83 20.18 6.42
C LYS A 179 14.91 20.66 7.53
N THR A 180 14.39 19.73 8.32
CA THR A 180 13.36 20.04 9.32
C THR A 180 13.53 19.18 10.58
N SER A 181 13.17 19.75 11.73
CA SER A 181 12.99 19.01 12.99
C SER A 181 11.58 18.42 13.13
N ALA A 182 10.63 18.85 12.29
CA ALA A 182 9.27 18.32 12.28
C ALA A 182 9.22 16.97 11.57
N HIS A 183 8.31 16.10 12.03
CA HIS A 183 8.10 14.82 11.36
C HIS A 183 7.42 15.06 10.00
N TRP A 184 7.84 14.35 8.95
CA TRP A 184 7.35 14.57 7.58
C TRP A 184 5.82 14.50 7.44
N LYS A 185 5.15 13.65 8.23
CA LYS A 185 3.68 13.58 8.30
C LYS A 185 3.05 14.90 8.75
N GLN A 186 3.64 15.59 9.73
CA GLN A 186 3.13 16.87 10.22
C GLN A 186 3.21 17.94 9.12
N VAL A 187 4.30 17.94 8.34
CA VAL A 187 4.45 18.83 7.18
C VAL A 187 3.38 18.53 6.13
N LEU A 188 3.15 17.26 5.80
CA LEU A 188 2.11 16.85 4.84
C LEU A 188 0.70 17.22 5.31
N ASP A 189 0.38 16.99 6.58
CA ASP A 189 -0.93 17.28 7.14
C ASP A 189 -1.19 18.78 7.18
N ALA A 190 -0.19 19.59 7.53
CA ALA A 190 -0.31 21.04 7.55
C ALA A 190 -0.44 21.65 6.15
N LEU A 191 0.19 21.05 5.14
CA LEU A 191 0.09 21.50 3.75
C LEU A 191 -1.07 20.88 2.98
N ARG A 192 -1.84 19.97 3.61
CA ARG A 192 -2.94 19.26 2.97
C ARG A 192 -4.06 20.23 2.60
N GLY A 193 -4.39 20.29 1.32
CA GLY A 193 -5.48 21.13 0.83
C GLY A 193 -5.11 22.59 0.58
N THR A 194 -3.83 22.94 0.69
CA THR A 194 -3.33 24.26 0.31
C THR A 194 -3.69 24.56 -1.14
N THR A 195 -4.27 25.74 -1.38
CA THR A 195 -4.54 26.26 -2.71
C THR A 195 -3.56 27.38 -3.03
N LEU A 196 -3.02 27.38 -4.24
CA LEU A 196 -2.13 28.41 -4.75
C LEU A 196 -2.58 28.76 -6.17
N ALA A 197 -2.81 30.04 -6.44
CA ALA A 197 -3.36 30.52 -7.73
C ALA A 197 -4.61 29.74 -8.20
N GLY A 198 -5.55 29.48 -7.27
CA GLY A 198 -6.78 28.73 -7.55
C GLY A 198 -6.61 27.21 -7.70
N HIS A 199 -5.37 26.70 -7.69
CA HIS A 199 -5.08 25.28 -7.85
C HIS A 199 -4.78 24.63 -6.49
N ARG A 200 -5.47 23.53 -6.19
CA ARG A 200 -5.22 22.74 -4.98
C ARG A 200 -3.97 21.89 -5.17
N LEU A 201 -2.91 22.23 -4.46
CA LEU A 201 -1.64 21.53 -4.54
C LEU A 201 -1.76 20.10 -4.01
N ARG A 202 -1.04 19.17 -4.64
CA ARG A 202 -0.93 17.78 -4.19
C ARG A 202 0.49 17.53 -3.73
N ILE A 203 0.69 17.27 -2.44
CA ILE A 203 2.02 17.15 -1.85
C ILE A 203 2.16 15.74 -1.29
N ALA A 204 3.24 15.06 -1.65
CA ALA A 204 3.57 13.71 -1.20
C ALA A 204 5.05 13.62 -0.82
N ILE A 205 5.38 12.71 0.10
CA ILE A 205 6.77 12.40 0.42
C ILE A 205 7.38 11.52 -0.67
N CYS A 206 8.63 11.77 -1.04
CA CYS A 206 9.41 10.92 -1.94
C CYS A 206 10.44 10.12 -1.14
N LYS A 207 10.59 8.84 -1.48
CA LYS A 207 11.56 7.93 -0.83
C LYS A 207 12.68 7.47 -1.77
N HIS A 208 12.74 8.01 -2.99
CA HIS A 208 13.73 7.69 -4.01
C HIS A 208 14.35 8.98 -4.56
N VAL A 209 15.58 8.89 -5.09
CA VAL A 209 16.23 10.06 -5.72
C VAL A 209 15.39 10.51 -6.91
N VAL A 210 15.02 11.78 -6.90
CA VAL A 210 14.35 12.42 -8.03
C VAL A 210 15.27 13.48 -8.63
N ARG A 211 15.88 13.17 -9.78
CA ARG A 211 16.68 14.13 -10.57
C ARG A 211 15.78 14.86 -11.57
N SER A 212 16.17 16.05 -12.00
CA SER A 212 15.38 16.94 -12.87
C SER A 212 14.91 16.32 -14.20
N ARG A 213 15.57 15.25 -14.70
CA ARG A 213 15.15 14.48 -15.89
C ARG A 213 14.34 13.22 -15.59
N GLU A 214 14.21 12.84 -14.33
CA GLU A 214 13.59 11.61 -13.83
C GLU A 214 12.69 11.95 -12.64
N LEU A 215 11.83 12.97 -12.76
CA LEU A 215 10.74 13.14 -11.80
C LEU A 215 9.70 12.05 -12.08
N PRO A 216 9.59 10.98 -11.26
CA PRO A 216 8.48 10.07 -11.39
C PRO A 216 7.19 10.86 -11.14
N GLU A 217 6.23 10.74 -12.06
CA GLU A 217 4.82 10.98 -11.75
C GLU A 217 4.55 10.35 -10.37
N PRO A 218 3.94 11.05 -9.41
CA PRO A 218 3.71 10.50 -8.08
C PRO A 218 2.87 9.22 -8.17
N VAL A 219 3.54 8.08 -8.15
CA VAL A 219 2.93 6.75 -8.10
C VAL A 219 2.35 6.61 -6.69
N GLY A 220 1.04 6.83 -6.56
CA GLY A 220 0.34 6.60 -5.29
C GLY A 220 -0.89 7.46 -5.04
N LEU A 221 -1.11 8.55 -5.78
CA LEU A 221 -2.33 9.35 -5.70
C LEU A 221 -2.66 9.89 -7.09
N MET A 222 -3.47 9.13 -7.83
CA MET A 222 -3.82 9.46 -9.22
C MET A 222 -4.48 10.85 -9.31
N PRO A 223 -3.97 11.74 -10.17
CA PRO A 223 -4.72 12.86 -10.71
C PRO A 223 -6.01 12.38 -11.38
N ARG A 224 -7.16 12.79 -10.84
CA ARG A 224 -8.33 13.04 -11.70
C ARG A 224 -7.90 14.12 -12.72
N GLY A 225 -7.94 13.78 -14.00
CA GLY A 225 -7.76 14.73 -15.11
C GLY A 225 -6.43 14.66 -15.84
N THR A 226 -6.23 13.61 -16.64
CA THR A 226 -5.72 13.76 -18.01
C THR A 226 -6.61 12.94 -18.94
N PRO A 227 -6.90 13.43 -20.15
CA PRO A 227 -7.69 12.68 -21.12
C PRO A 227 -6.89 11.42 -21.53
N TRP A 228 -7.54 10.25 -21.51
CA TRP A 228 -7.08 8.99 -22.14
C TRP A 228 -6.09 8.05 -21.41
N ASP A 229 -5.87 8.10 -20.08
CA ASP A 229 -5.12 6.99 -19.44
C ASP A 229 -6.02 5.76 -19.16
N SER A 230 -5.93 4.83 -20.11
CA SER A 230 -6.36 3.44 -20.11
C SER A 230 -5.76 2.61 -18.96
N ARG A 231 -6.14 2.89 -17.70
CA ARG A 231 -5.79 2.05 -16.53
C ARG A 231 -6.83 0.99 -16.15
N GLY A 232 -7.64 0.61 -17.12
CA GLY A 232 -7.83 -0.81 -17.39
C GLY A 232 -7.50 -1.00 -18.86
N GLU A 233 -6.80 -2.06 -19.23
CA GLU A 233 -6.83 -2.51 -20.62
C GLU A 233 -8.30 -2.50 -21.07
N LYS A 234 -8.63 -1.75 -22.14
CA LYS A 234 -9.97 -1.80 -22.77
C LYS A 234 -11.14 -1.45 -21.82
N ASN A 235 -11.00 -0.45 -20.94
CA ASN A 235 -12.07 0.01 -20.02
C ASN A 235 -12.50 -1.04 -18.97
N ASN A 236 -11.57 -1.88 -18.50
CA ASN A 236 -11.85 -2.96 -17.53
C ASN A 236 -11.86 -2.55 -16.04
N GLY A 237 -11.69 -1.27 -15.70
CA GLY A 237 -11.57 -0.82 -14.31
C GLY A 237 -12.78 -1.17 -13.43
N TYR A 238 -14.00 -1.07 -13.97
CA TYR A 238 -15.23 -1.46 -13.26
C TYR A 238 -15.22 -2.94 -12.88
N GLU A 239 -14.86 -3.83 -13.80
CA GLU A 239 -14.82 -5.27 -13.56
C GLU A 239 -13.80 -5.63 -12.47
N VAL A 240 -12.60 -5.03 -12.52
CA VAL A 240 -11.56 -5.25 -11.49
C VAL A 240 -12.06 -4.84 -10.11
N LEU A 241 -12.69 -3.67 -9.98
CA LEU A 241 -13.24 -3.21 -8.70
C LEU A 241 -14.40 -4.09 -8.21
N TYR A 242 -15.28 -4.51 -9.11
CA TYR A 242 -16.41 -5.37 -8.78
C TYR A 242 -15.96 -6.78 -8.36
N GLN A 243 -14.93 -7.33 -8.99
CA GLN A 243 -14.31 -8.60 -8.57
C GLN A 243 -13.58 -8.47 -7.23
N ASN A 244 -12.81 -7.40 -7.03
CA ASN A 244 -12.15 -7.12 -5.74
C ASN A 244 -13.15 -7.04 -4.59
N MET A 245 -14.30 -6.40 -4.82
CA MET A 245 -15.41 -6.37 -3.86
C MET A 245 -15.88 -7.80 -3.51
N LYS A 246 -16.10 -8.67 -4.51
CA LYS A 246 -16.49 -10.07 -4.28
C LYS A 246 -15.44 -10.87 -3.53
N TYR A 247 -14.15 -10.67 -3.81
CA TYR A 247 -13.05 -11.34 -3.09
C TYR A 247 -13.06 -11.03 -1.59
N GLY A 248 -13.43 -9.81 -1.19
CA GLY A 248 -13.54 -9.42 0.22
C GLY A 248 -14.52 -10.31 1.02
N LEU A 249 -15.61 -10.76 0.40
CA LEU A 249 -16.55 -11.69 1.03
C LEU A 249 -15.94 -13.09 1.25
N SER A 250 -15.16 -13.60 0.29
CA SER A 250 -14.45 -14.88 0.44
C SER A 250 -13.45 -14.83 1.58
N ALA A 251 -12.59 -13.79 1.59
CA ALA A 251 -11.59 -13.60 2.63
C ALA A 251 -12.21 -13.51 4.04
N THR A 252 -13.38 -12.86 4.16
CA THR A 252 -14.11 -12.77 5.43
C THR A 252 -14.61 -14.15 5.90
N LYS A 253 -15.11 -14.99 4.98
CA LYS A 253 -15.56 -16.35 5.31
C LYS A 253 -14.40 -17.26 5.70
N GLU A 254 -13.29 -17.17 4.99
CA GLU A 254 -12.05 -17.89 5.31
C GLU A 254 -11.51 -17.50 6.70
N LEU A 255 -11.56 -16.21 7.04
CA LEU A 255 -11.19 -15.72 8.37
C LEU A 255 -12.09 -16.29 9.48
N ALA A 256 -13.40 -16.38 9.24
CA ALA A 256 -14.34 -16.99 10.18
C ALA A 256 -14.03 -18.48 10.39
N GLU A 257 -13.68 -19.20 9.32
CA GLU A 257 -13.29 -20.62 9.40
C GLU A 257 -12.01 -20.81 10.21
N TYR A 258 -10.98 -19.99 9.95
CA TYR A 258 -9.74 -20.04 10.73
C TYR A 258 -9.98 -19.87 12.24
N PHE A 259 -10.82 -18.90 12.64
CA PHE A 259 -11.13 -18.71 14.06
C PHE A 259 -12.02 -19.81 14.64
N ARG A 260 -12.84 -20.46 13.82
CA ARG A 260 -13.61 -21.66 14.20
C ARG A 260 -12.66 -22.83 14.49
N GLU A 261 -11.72 -23.11 13.59
CA GLU A 261 -10.68 -24.11 13.82
C GLU A 261 -9.84 -23.80 15.07
N ARG A 262 -9.46 -22.52 15.24
CA ARG A 262 -8.75 -22.07 16.43
C ARG A 262 -9.55 -22.31 17.71
N SER A 263 -10.86 -22.06 17.68
CA SER A 263 -11.77 -22.33 18.80
C SER A 263 -11.82 -23.82 19.13
N ASN A 264 -11.91 -24.69 18.11
CA ASN A 264 -11.93 -26.14 18.29
C ASN A 264 -10.62 -26.65 18.95
N LEU A 265 -9.47 -26.10 18.55
CA LEU A 265 -8.18 -26.43 19.17
C LEU A 265 -8.12 -26.01 20.64
N GLU A 266 -8.62 -24.82 20.97
CA GLU A 266 -8.68 -24.34 22.35
C GLU A 266 -9.64 -25.17 23.22
N GLU A 267 -10.76 -25.61 22.66
CA GLU A 267 -11.70 -26.51 23.34
C GLU A 267 -11.06 -27.89 23.60
N TYR A 268 -10.34 -28.42 22.62
CA TYR A 268 -9.58 -29.65 22.79
C TYR A 268 -8.53 -29.54 23.90
N ASN A 269 -7.77 -28.44 23.94
CA ASN A 269 -6.79 -28.17 24.99
C ASN A 269 -7.43 -28.10 26.38
N SER A 270 -8.55 -27.39 26.53
CA SER A 270 -9.32 -27.35 27.77
C SER A 270 -9.71 -28.77 28.23
N LYS A 271 -10.27 -29.59 27.32
CA LYS A 271 -10.63 -30.98 27.63
C LYS A 271 -9.43 -31.84 28.05
N LEU A 272 -8.27 -31.68 27.42
CA LEU A 272 -7.05 -32.40 27.80
C LEU A 272 -6.55 -31.99 29.20
N LEU A 273 -6.55 -30.70 29.51
CA LEU A 273 -6.16 -30.19 30.81
C LEU A 273 -7.12 -30.66 31.91
N THR A 274 -8.42 -30.65 31.66
CA THR A 274 -9.41 -31.22 32.61
C THR A 274 -9.14 -32.70 32.88
N LYS A 275 -8.81 -33.49 31.85
CA LYS A 275 -8.43 -34.90 32.04
C LYS A 275 -7.15 -35.06 32.88
N LEU A 276 -6.16 -34.19 32.66
CA LEU A 276 -4.91 -34.20 33.42
C LEU A 276 -5.13 -33.81 34.89
N ALA A 277 -5.93 -32.77 35.14
CA ALA A 277 -6.31 -32.36 36.49
C ALA A 277 -7.00 -33.49 37.26
N ASN A 278 -7.92 -34.21 36.61
CA ASN A 278 -8.60 -35.36 37.22
C ASN A 278 -7.62 -36.46 37.61
N LYS A 279 -6.60 -36.75 36.79
CA LYS A 279 -5.54 -37.71 37.12
C LYS A 279 -4.69 -37.27 38.32
N ALA A 280 -4.34 -35.98 38.39
CA ALA A 280 -3.62 -35.42 39.54
C ALA A 280 -4.46 -35.53 40.84
N GLY A 281 -5.79 -35.41 40.73
CA GLY A 281 -6.72 -35.62 41.84
C GLY A 281 -6.83 -37.06 42.34
N SER A 282 -6.31 -38.04 41.59
CA SER A 282 -6.21 -39.44 42.00
C SER A 282 -4.84 -39.79 42.61
N GLY A 283 -3.94 -38.80 42.78
CA GLY A 283 -2.62 -38.98 43.40
C GLY A 283 -2.75 -39.39 44.86
N GLY A 284 -2.27 -40.61 45.17
CA GLY A 284 -2.41 -41.25 46.48
C GLY A 284 -1.70 -40.51 47.63
N GLY A 285 -2.16 -40.79 48.85
CA GLY A 285 -1.62 -40.23 50.09
C GLY A 285 -0.12 -40.49 50.28
N GLY A 286 0.53 -39.64 51.05
CA GLY A 286 1.98 -39.68 51.31
C GLY A 286 2.59 -38.28 51.38
N THR A 287 3.92 -38.21 51.53
CA THR A 287 4.69 -36.96 51.70
C THR A 287 4.54 -35.97 50.54
N PHE A 288 4.14 -36.42 49.35
CA PHE A 288 3.91 -35.58 48.17
C PHE A 288 2.45 -35.13 47.97
N SER A 289 1.52 -35.48 48.88
CA SER A 289 0.10 -35.12 48.76
C SER A 289 -0.16 -33.62 48.55
N PRO A 290 0.50 -32.68 49.27
CA PRO A 290 0.31 -31.25 49.02
C PRO A 290 0.69 -30.81 47.60
N LEU A 291 1.70 -31.45 47.00
CA LEU A 291 2.14 -31.16 45.63
C LEU A 291 1.06 -31.55 44.60
N TRP A 292 0.40 -32.70 44.79
CA TRP A 292 -0.69 -33.15 43.92
C TRP A 292 -1.90 -32.21 43.94
N ILE A 293 -2.23 -31.65 45.10
CA ILE A 293 -3.31 -30.66 45.25
C ILE A 293 -2.99 -29.39 44.45
N ILE A 294 -1.76 -28.89 44.55
CA ILE A 294 -1.31 -27.71 43.81
C ILE A 294 -1.37 -27.99 42.30
N LEU A 295 -0.80 -29.12 41.85
CA LEU A 295 -0.78 -29.50 40.43
C LEU A 295 -2.19 -29.63 39.85
N LYS A 296 -3.12 -30.23 40.60
CA LYS A 296 -4.53 -30.31 40.21
C LYS A 296 -5.12 -28.91 40.04
N SER A 297 -5.06 -28.08 41.08
CA SER A 297 -5.67 -26.75 41.08
C SER A 297 -5.11 -25.85 39.97
N THR A 298 -3.79 -25.87 39.75
CA THR A 298 -3.17 -25.08 38.66
C THR A 298 -3.62 -25.56 37.28
N THR A 299 -3.81 -26.87 37.11
CA THR A 299 -4.25 -27.46 35.84
C THR A 299 -5.74 -27.17 35.57
N GLU A 300 -6.59 -27.21 36.60
CA GLU A 300 -7.99 -26.79 36.52
C GLU A 300 -8.10 -25.32 36.10
N ARG A 301 -7.31 -24.45 36.74
CA ARG A 301 -7.31 -23.03 36.40
C ARG A 301 -6.85 -22.76 34.97
N LEU A 302 -5.86 -23.51 34.48
CA LEU A 302 -5.43 -23.42 33.09
C LEU A 302 -6.52 -23.90 32.12
N SER A 303 -7.22 -24.99 32.45
CA SER A 303 -8.36 -25.47 31.64
C SER A 303 -9.47 -24.41 31.53
N GLU A 304 -9.81 -23.75 32.63
CA GLU A 304 -10.80 -22.66 32.66
C GLU A 304 -10.40 -21.49 31.75
N LEU A 305 -9.11 -21.13 31.70
CA LEU A 305 -8.61 -20.08 30.80
C LEU A 305 -8.79 -20.45 29.33
N HIS A 306 -8.50 -21.71 28.97
CA HIS A 306 -8.76 -22.22 27.62
C HIS A 306 -10.26 -22.18 27.29
N ALA A 307 -11.13 -22.60 28.22
CA ALA A 307 -12.59 -22.52 28.03
C ALA A 307 -13.10 -21.08 27.86
N ALA A 308 -12.59 -20.12 28.64
CA ALA A 308 -12.91 -18.71 28.48
C ALA A 308 -12.45 -18.15 27.12
N LYS A 309 -11.32 -18.64 26.60
CA LYS A 309 -10.83 -18.28 25.26
C LYS A 309 -11.74 -18.83 24.15
N VAL A 310 -12.26 -20.05 24.28
CA VAL A 310 -13.26 -20.63 23.36
C VAL A 310 -14.49 -19.75 23.27
N GLN A 311 -15.01 -19.26 24.40
CA GLN A 311 -16.18 -18.36 24.42
C GLN A 311 -15.90 -17.07 23.63
N LYS A 312 -14.74 -16.44 23.84
CA LYS A 312 -14.35 -15.22 23.11
C LYS A 312 -14.16 -15.47 21.61
N LEU A 313 -13.53 -16.59 21.23
CA LEU A 313 -13.34 -16.95 19.83
C LEU A 313 -14.67 -17.25 19.14
N SER A 314 -15.58 -17.94 19.82
CA SER A 314 -16.92 -18.24 19.30
C SER A 314 -17.74 -16.97 19.08
N GLU A 315 -17.66 -16.00 20.00
CA GLU A 315 -18.30 -14.70 19.82
C GLU A 315 -17.68 -13.89 18.66
N LEU A 316 -16.36 -13.96 18.49
CA LEU A 316 -15.69 -13.35 17.35
C LEU A 316 -16.14 -13.98 16.02
N VAL A 317 -16.23 -15.31 15.94
CA VAL A 317 -16.74 -16.01 14.75
C VAL A 317 -18.16 -15.57 14.41
N LYS A 318 -19.05 -15.41 15.40
CA LYS A 318 -20.40 -14.87 15.18
C LYS A 318 -20.37 -13.46 14.58
N ASN A 319 -19.55 -12.57 15.13
CA ASN A 319 -19.42 -11.19 14.64
C ASN A 319 -18.88 -11.13 13.20
N ILE A 320 -17.87 -11.93 12.87
CA ILE A 320 -17.33 -12.02 11.51
C ILE A 320 -18.38 -12.60 10.54
N THR A 321 -19.13 -13.62 10.98
CA THR A 321 -20.18 -14.24 10.16
C THR A 321 -21.31 -13.25 9.87
N LYS A 322 -21.76 -12.51 10.89
CA LYS A 322 -22.75 -11.43 10.74
C LYS A 322 -22.26 -10.35 9.76
N TYR A 323 -21.00 -9.94 9.87
CA TYR A 323 -20.40 -8.99 8.93
C TYR A 323 -20.38 -9.55 7.49
N ALA A 324 -20.07 -10.84 7.29
CA ALA A 324 -20.12 -11.46 5.97
C ALA A 324 -21.53 -11.43 5.37
N GLU A 325 -22.58 -11.62 6.17
CA GLU A 325 -23.97 -11.52 5.72
C GLU A 325 -24.36 -10.07 5.35
N GLU A 326 -23.99 -9.10 6.19
CA GLU A 326 -24.20 -7.67 5.91
C GLU A 326 -23.47 -7.24 4.64
N LEU A 327 -22.22 -7.68 4.46
CA LEU A 327 -21.41 -7.43 3.28
C LEU A 327 -22.05 -8.05 2.03
N HIS A 328 -22.58 -9.27 2.13
CA HIS A 328 -23.29 -9.92 1.03
C HIS A 328 -24.56 -9.16 0.62
N LYS A 329 -25.34 -8.65 1.58
CA LYS A 329 -26.50 -7.79 1.30
C LYS A 329 -26.07 -6.51 0.58
N LYS A 330 -24.99 -5.86 1.04
CA LYS A 330 -24.42 -4.67 0.41
C LYS A 330 -23.97 -4.93 -1.02
N HIS A 331 -23.36 -6.07 -1.32
CA HIS A 331 -22.99 -6.42 -2.69
C HIS A 331 -24.19 -6.53 -3.64
N LYS A 332 -25.34 -7.02 -3.17
CA LYS A 332 -26.57 -7.04 -3.99
C LYS A 332 -27.03 -5.63 -4.31
N THR A 333 -27.08 -4.76 -3.30
CA THR A 333 -27.45 -3.35 -3.47
C THR A 333 -26.52 -2.63 -4.45
N VAL A 334 -25.20 -2.77 -4.29
CA VAL A 334 -24.22 -2.15 -5.21
C VAL A 334 -24.39 -2.64 -6.64
N LYS A 335 -24.66 -3.94 -6.83
CA LYS A 335 -24.90 -4.49 -8.17
C LYS A 335 -26.10 -3.83 -8.86
N GLU A 336 -27.16 -3.54 -8.11
CA GLU A 336 -28.38 -2.90 -8.64
C GLU A 336 -28.15 -1.40 -8.88
N GLU A 337 -27.59 -0.68 -7.90
CA GLU A 337 -27.33 0.76 -7.96
C GLU A 337 -26.33 1.14 -9.07
N GLU A 338 -25.38 0.25 -9.37
CA GLU A 338 -24.30 0.51 -10.32
C GLU A 338 -24.48 -0.18 -11.68
N SER A 339 -25.69 -0.70 -11.92
CA SER A 339 -26.08 -1.25 -13.22
C SER A 339 -25.88 -0.23 -14.37
N GLY A 340 -26.22 1.04 -14.15
CA GLY A 340 -25.98 2.10 -15.14
C GLY A 340 -24.50 2.32 -15.48
N THR A 341 -23.61 2.23 -14.47
CA THR A 341 -22.16 2.28 -14.68
C THR A 341 -21.69 1.08 -15.49
N GLN A 342 -22.24 -0.11 -15.23
CA GLN A 342 -21.94 -1.32 -16.00
C GLN A 342 -22.38 -1.18 -17.46
N ASP A 343 -23.55 -0.63 -17.71
CA ASP A 343 -24.09 -0.42 -19.06
C ASP A 343 -23.25 0.60 -19.84
N ALA A 344 -22.83 1.70 -19.20
CA ALA A 344 -21.94 2.70 -19.82
C ALA A 344 -20.57 2.09 -20.18
N VAL A 345 -20.00 1.25 -19.30
CA VAL A 345 -18.75 0.51 -19.59
C VAL A 345 -18.93 -0.40 -20.81
N GLN A 346 -20.06 -1.12 -20.89
CA GLN A 346 -20.35 -2.02 -22.01
C GLN A 346 -20.54 -1.24 -23.32
N ALA A 347 -21.33 -0.15 -23.30
CA ALA A 347 -21.52 0.73 -24.44
C ALA A 347 -20.19 1.31 -24.95
N MET A 348 -19.31 1.73 -24.05
CA MET A 348 -17.98 2.23 -24.41
C MET A 348 -17.09 1.15 -25.04
N LYS A 349 -17.12 -0.08 -24.53
CA LYS A 349 -16.39 -1.23 -25.12
C LYS A 349 -16.89 -1.55 -26.53
N ASP A 350 -18.20 -1.66 -26.70
CA ASP A 350 -18.82 -2.00 -27.99
C ASP A 350 -18.59 -0.89 -29.02
N SER A 351 -18.71 0.37 -28.61
CA SER A 351 -18.42 1.53 -29.45
C SER A 351 -16.95 1.59 -29.86
N THR A 352 -16.02 1.37 -28.94
CA THR A 352 -14.57 1.32 -29.24
C THR A 352 -14.27 0.22 -30.26
N ALA A 353 -14.86 -0.97 -30.10
CA ALA A 353 -14.69 -2.09 -31.02
C ALA A 353 -15.28 -1.79 -32.41
N ALA A 354 -16.45 -1.15 -32.47
CA ALA A 354 -17.08 -0.74 -33.73
C ALA A 354 -16.22 0.27 -34.50
N VAL A 355 -15.67 1.29 -33.82
CA VAL A 355 -14.78 2.29 -34.42
C VAL A 355 -13.49 1.65 -34.93
N ALA A 356 -12.89 0.73 -34.16
CA ALA A 356 -11.69 0.00 -34.59
C ALA A 356 -11.97 -0.81 -35.86
N LYS A 357 -13.07 -1.58 -35.89
CA LYS A 357 -13.47 -2.36 -37.07
C LYS A 357 -13.73 -1.48 -38.30
N ALA A 358 -14.42 -0.36 -38.14
CA ALA A 358 -14.70 0.57 -39.23
C ALA A 358 -13.41 1.22 -39.79
N LYS A 359 -12.44 1.53 -38.92
CA LYS A 359 -11.12 2.03 -39.32
C LYS A 359 -10.36 0.98 -40.15
N ASP A 360 -10.39 -0.28 -39.74
CA ASP A 360 -9.73 -1.36 -40.49
C ASP A 360 -10.37 -1.56 -41.88
N VAL A 361 -11.70 -1.51 -41.96
CA VAL A 361 -12.42 -1.59 -43.24
C VAL A 361 -12.10 -0.38 -44.13
N TYR A 362 -12.06 0.83 -43.58
CA TYR A 362 -11.66 2.03 -44.31
C TYR A 362 -10.23 1.90 -44.87
N ASN A 363 -9.28 1.45 -44.06
CA ASN A 363 -7.89 1.22 -44.50
C ASN A 363 -7.79 0.16 -45.59
N ALA A 364 -8.58 -0.92 -45.52
CA ALA A 364 -8.63 -1.94 -46.57
C ALA A 364 -9.15 -1.35 -47.89
N ARG A 365 -10.18 -0.50 -47.86
CA ARG A 365 -10.67 0.20 -49.07
C ARG A 365 -9.69 1.22 -49.62
N LEU A 366 -8.91 1.87 -48.75
CA LEU A 366 -7.84 2.78 -49.17
C LEU A 366 -6.76 2.03 -49.95
N GLN A 367 -6.37 0.84 -49.48
CA GLN A 367 -5.42 -0.03 -50.20
C GLN A 367 -5.96 -0.54 -51.54
N GLU A 368 -7.25 -0.91 -51.61
CA GLU A 368 -7.90 -1.28 -52.87
C GLU A 368 -7.87 -0.14 -53.89
N LEU A 369 -8.10 1.10 -53.44
CA LEU A 369 -8.01 2.30 -54.29
C LEU A 369 -6.59 2.50 -54.83
N GLU A 370 -5.58 2.41 -53.96
CA GLU A 370 -4.18 2.57 -54.36
C GLU A 370 -3.76 1.52 -55.39
N LYS A 371 -4.27 0.29 -55.28
CA LYS A 371 -4.03 -0.76 -56.26
C LYS A 371 -4.71 -0.45 -57.60
N ALA A 372 -6.00 -0.08 -57.60
CA ALA A 372 -6.73 0.28 -58.82
C ALA A 372 -6.09 1.46 -59.58
N ARG A 373 -5.49 2.42 -58.85
CA ARG A 373 -4.72 3.53 -59.45
C ARG A 373 -3.45 3.07 -60.16
N LYS A 374 -2.78 2.02 -59.68
CA LYS A 374 -1.58 1.45 -60.33
C LYS A 374 -1.95 0.67 -61.59
N ASP A 375 -3.11 0.02 -61.60
CA ASP A 375 -3.59 -0.77 -62.74
C ASP A 375 -4.14 0.10 -63.89
N SER A 376 -4.13 1.44 -63.76
CA SER A 376 -4.49 2.44 -64.80
C SER A 376 -5.88 2.29 -65.42
N SER A 377 -6.81 1.63 -64.73
CA SER A 377 -8.20 1.46 -65.15
C SER A 377 -9.08 2.57 -64.56
N THR A 378 -9.54 3.50 -65.39
CA THR A 378 -10.35 4.65 -64.98
C THR A 378 -11.68 4.21 -64.33
N LYS A 379 -12.33 3.22 -64.93
CA LYS A 379 -13.62 2.67 -64.46
C LYS A 379 -13.51 1.96 -63.12
N GLU A 380 -12.41 1.25 -62.86
CA GLU A 380 -12.20 0.55 -61.59
C GLU A 380 -11.79 1.53 -60.48
N THR A 381 -11.03 2.56 -60.84
CA THR A 381 -10.65 3.64 -59.92
C THR A 381 -11.88 4.39 -59.41
N GLU A 382 -12.79 4.82 -60.30
CA GLU A 382 -14.03 5.50 -59.90
C GLU A 382 -14.92 4.63 -58.99
N LYS A 383 -15.00 3.33 -59.28
CA LYS A 383 -15.75 2.36 -58.46
C LYS A 383 -15.12 2.19 -57.07
N ALA A 384 -13.79 2.15 -56.97
CA ALA A 384 -13.07 2.07 -55.70
C ALA A 384 -13.20 3.37 -54.89
N GLU A 385 -13.15 4.54 -55.52
CA GLU A 385 -13.36 5.85 -54.86
C GLU A 385 -14.75 5.97 -54.25
N THR A 386 -15.77 5.50 -54.98
CA THR A 386 -17.16 5.51 -54.48
C THR A 386 -17.32 4.62 -53.23
N LYS A 387 -16.71 3.43 -53.23
CA LYS A 387 -16.70 2.53 -52.06
C LYS A 387 -15.94 3.12 -50.88
N LEU A 388 -14.79 3.75 -51.13
CA LEU A 388 -13.99 4.40 -50.09
C LEU A 388 -14.77 5.56 -49.45
N ARG A 389 -15.41 6.43 -50.24
CA ARG A 389 -16.25 7.51 -49.72
C ARG A 389 -17.36 6.99 -48.82
N LYS A 390 -18.08 5.94 -49.25
CA LYS A 390 -19.13 5.32 -48.42
C LYS A 390 -18.59 4.85 -47.06
N GLN A 391 -17.44 4.18 -47.04
CA GLN A 391 -16.84 3.69 -45.79
C GLN A 391 -16.22 4.80 -44.96
N GLN A 392 -15.77 5.90 -45.58
CA GLN A 392 -15.31 7.10 -44.89
C GLN A 392 -16.44 7.78 -44.11
N ASP A 393 -17.61 7.92 -44.73
CA ASP A 393 -18.79 8.51 -44.08
C ASP A 393 -19.31 7.63 -42.94
N GLU A 394 -19.32 6.31 -43.14
CA GLU A 394 -19.68 5.33 -42.11
C GLU A 394 -18.70 5.36 -40.92
N TYR A 395 -17.39 5.47 -41.18
CA TYR A 395 -16.38 5.63 -40.13
C TYR A 395 -16.55 6.92 -39.34
N LYS A 396 -16.77 8.06 -40.02
CA LYS A 396 -17.03 9.36 -39.37
C LYS A 396 -18.26 9.32 -38.46
N ALA A 397 -19.38 8.75 -38.95
CA ALA A 397 -20.60 8.62 -38.17
C ALA A 397 -20.39 7.76 -36.91
N LEU A 398 -19.61 6.69 -37.00
CA LEU A 398 -19.27 5.85 -35.83
C LEU A 398 -18.36 6.57 -34.83
N VAL A 399 -17.42 7.40 -35.30
CA VAL A 399 -16.58 8.24 -34.43
C VAL A 399 -17.40 9.29 -33.70
N GLU A 400 -18.36 9.94 -34.37
CA GLU A 400 -19.28 10.89 -33.73
C GLU A 400 -20.14 10.21 -32.65
N LYS A 401 -20.73 9.06 -32.97
CA LYS A 401 -21.47 8.25 -31.99
C LYS A 401 -20.59 7.83 -30.81
N HIS A 402 -19.34 7.44 -31.07
CA HIS A 402 -18.37 7.08 -30.04
C HIS A 402 -18.04 8.24 -29.10
N ASN A 403 -17.91 9.46 -29.64
CA ASN A 403 -17.63 10.65 -28.83
C ASN A 403 -18.77 10.97 -27.86
N ILE A 404 -20.03 10.75 -28.26
CA ILE A 404 -21.20 10.91 -27.37
C ILE A 404 -21.15 9.88 -26.25
N ILE A 405 -20.96 8.60 -26.58
CA ILE A 405 -20.86 7.50 -25.60
C ILE A 405 -19.68 7.75 -24.64
N LYS A 406 -18.57 8.28 -25.14
CA LYS A 406 -17.40 8.63 -24.34
C LYS A 406 -17.61 9.87 -23.44
N GLN A 407 -18.57 10.74 -23.73
CA GLN A 407 -18.93 11.83 -22.83
C GLN A 407 -19.88 11.36 -21.72
N GLU A 408 -20.71 10.36 -22.02
CA GLU A 408 -21.62 9.73 -21.06
C GLU A 408 -20.88 8.78 -20.09
N PHE A 409 -19.88 8.05 -20.59
CA PHE A 409 -18.94 7.23 -19.82
C PHE A 409 -17.93 8.08 -19.03
#